data_AF-A0AAD8YUE9-F1
#
_entry.id   AF-A0AAD8YUE9-F1
#
_cell.length_a   1.000
_cell.length_b   1.000
_cell.length_c   1.000
_cell.angle_alpha   90.00
_cell.angle_beta   90.00
_cell.angle_gamma   90.00
#
_symmetry.space_group_name_H-M   'P 1'
#
loop_
_entity.id
_entity.type
_entity.pdbx_description
1 polymer ?
#
loop_
_entity_poly.entity_id
_entity_poly.type
_entity_poly.pdbx_seq_one_letter_code
_entity_poly.pdbx_strand_id
1 'polypeptide(L)'
;MFLAKSIIGGILDAVSQIDPGQFSSSQPPPPRRPLLHAQSPQNESDEERQFRKVFQQLAGDDMEVSPNELMNILNKIISKYRDLKTNGFSLETCRSMVALMDSDTSGRLGFEEFKHLWNNIKRWQGIFKQYDADHSGTIGADELLAAFRAAGFPLSDQLFKMITRKYSDESRNMDFDNYIGCLVRLDTMCQAFKILDKDNTGSIKVNIKEWLQLTMYS
;
A
#
# COMPACT_ATOMS: atom_id res chain seq x y z
N MET A 1 43.14 -33.24 -4.24
CA MET A 1 42.21 -32.90 -5.34
C MET A 1 40.88 -32.49 -4.72
N PHE A 2 40.65 -31.18 -4.54
CA PHE A 2 39.36 -30.65 -4.11
C PHE A 2 38.80 -29.83 -5.27
N LEU A 3 37.69 -30.30 -5.84
CA LEU A 3 36.90 -29.57 -6.82
C LEU A 3 35.47 -29.43 -6.28
N ALA A 4 34.86 -28.31 -6.67
CA ALA A 4 33.44 -27.97 -6.58
C ALA A 4 32.92 -27.38 -5.25
N LYS A 5 33.17 -26.07 -5.07
CA LYS A 5 32.19 -25.12 -4.50
C LYS A 5 32.30 -23.78 -5.23
N SER A 6 31.76 -23.68 -6.44
CA SER A 6 31.62 -22.39 -7.12
C SER A 6 30.48 -22.42 -8.13
N ILE A 7 29.24 -22.51 -7.64
CA ILE A 7 28.04 -22.17 -8.44
C ILE A 7 26.99 -21.40 -7.61
N ILE A 8 27.01 -21.47 -6.27
CA ILE A 8 25.96 -20.86 -5.42
C ILE A 8 26.20 -19.36 -5.12
N GLY A 9 27.42 -18.84 -5.32
CA GLY A 9 27.76 -17.45 -5.00
C GLY A 9 27.18 -16.40 -5.95
N GLY A 10 26.97 -16.74 -7.23
CA GLY A 10 26.63 -15.75 -8.26
C GLY A 10 25.17 -15.26 -8.28
N ILE A 11 24.25 -15.93 -7.57
CA ILE A 11 22.83 -15.54 -7.51
C ILE A 11 22.56 -14.57 -6.36
N LEU A 12 23.42 -14.55 -5.33
CA LEU A 12 23.26 -13.67 -4.16
C LEU A 12 23.80 -12.25 -4.39
N ASP A 13 24.77 -12.06 -5.27
CA ASP A 13 25.33 -10.73 -5.57
C ASP A 13 24.42 -9.86 -6.45
N ALA A 14 23.38 -10.42 -7.07
CA ALA A 14 22.40 -9.65 -7.85
C ALA A 14 21.25 -9.06 -7.00
N VAL A 15 21.17 -9.41 -5.71
CA VAL A 15 20.10 -8.97 -4.81
C VAL A 15 20.42 -7.62 -4.13
N SER A 16 21.63 -7.07 -4.33
CA SER A 16 22.19 -5.95 -3.55
C SER A 16 22.03 -4.55 -4.16
N GLN A 17 20.98 -4.30 -4.95
CA GLN A 17 20.71 -2.97 -5.55
C GLN A 17 19.38 -2.35 -5.07
N ILE A 18 18.89 -2.76 -3.91
CA ILE A 18 17.73 -2.13 -3.28
C ILE A 18 18.24 -1.41 -2.04
N ASP A 19 18.36 -0.09 -2.10
CA ASP A 19 18.57 0.74 -0.91
C ASP A 19 17.18 1.07 -0.32
N PRO A 20 16.79 0.45 0.81
CA PRO A 20 15.48 0.71 1.43
C PRO A 20 15.33 2.17 1.88
N GLY A 21 16.44 2.89 2.07
CA GLY A 21 16.47 4.31 2.42
C GLY A 21 15.96 5.23 1.31
N GLN A 22 15.93 4.76 0.06
CA GLN A 22 15.36 5.53 -1.07
C GLN A 22 13.83 5.44 -1.13
N PHE A 23 13.22 4.45 -0.47
CA PHE A 23 11.77 4.35 -0.40
C PHE A 23 11.20 5.41 0.55
N SER A 24 10.37 6.29 0.03
CA SER A 24 9.61 7.27 0.80
C SER A 24 8.22 6.73 1.14
N SER A 25 8.20 5.66 1.96
CA SER A 25 6.95 5.12 2.50
C SER A 25 6.21 6.16 3.35
N SER A 26 4.89 6.04 3.42
CA SER A 26 4.09 6.84 4.34
C SER A 26 4.46 6.54 5.80
N GLN A 27 4.24 7.51 6.71
CA GLN A 27 4.42 7.23 8.14
C GLN A 27 3.37 6.23 8.61
N PRO A 28 3.66 5.33 9.56
CA PRO A 28 2.65 4.42 10.07
C PRO A 28 1.46 5.18 10.66
N PRO A 29 0.24 4.62 10.58
CA PRO A 29 -0.93 5.24 11.22
C PRO A 29 -0.65 5.40 12.73
N PRO A 30 -1.08 6.50 13.35
CA PRO A 30 -0.91 6.67 14.78
C PRO A 30 -1.69 5.59 15.53
N PRO A 31 -1.18 5.11 16.69
CA PRO A 31 -1.86 4.09 17.47
C PRO A 31 -3.27 4.55 17.86
N ARG A 32 -4.22 3.60 17.84
CA ARG A 32 -5.63 3.86 18.12
C ARG A 32 -5.79 4.58 19.46
N ARG A 33 -6.40 5.76 19.43
CA ARG A 33 -6.83 6.48 20.64
C ARG A 33 -8.32 6.21 20.86
N PRO A 34 -8.77 5.94 22.10
CA PRO A 34 -10.19 5.92 22.41
C PRO A 34 -10.83 7.23 21.96
N LEU A 35 -12.01 7.19 21.33
CA LEU A 35 -12.71 8.40 20.84
C LEU A 35 -12.92 9.46 21.93
N LEU A 36 -12.94 9.06 23.21
CA LEU A 36 -12.97 9.95 24.37
C LEU A 36 -11.75 10.88 24.48
N HIS A 37 -10.63 10.53 23.85
CA HIS A 37 -9.38 11.30 23.79
C HIS A 37 -9.05 11.82 22.38
N ALA A 38 -9.98 11.68 21.42
CA ALA A 38 -9.88 12.43 20.17
C ALA A 38 -9.88 13.91 20.54
N GLN A 39 -8.92 14.66 20.01
CA GLN A 39 -8.71 16.07 20.27
C GLN A 39 -10.05 16.83 20.23
N SER A 40 -10.26 17.71 21.20
CA SER A 40 -11.49 18.49 21.32
C SER A 40 -11.90 19.06 19.96
N PRO A 41 -13.19 18.96 19.54
CA PRO A 41 -13.67 19.31 18.20
C PRO A 41 -13.51 20.80 17.81
N GLN A 42 -12.80 21.59 18.63
CA GLN A 42 -12.61 23.02 18.45
C GLN A 42 -11.47 23.39 17.48
N ASN A 43 -10.57 22.46 17.13
CA ASN A 43 -9.45 22.70 16.20
C ASN A 43 -9.48 21.84 14.91
N GLU A 44 -10.59 21.13 14.65
CA GLU A 44 -10.72 20.25 13.48
C GLU A 44 -11.06 21.05 12.21
N SER A 45 -10.30 20.83 11.13
CA SER A 45 -10.54 21.47 9.82
C SER A 45 -11.89 21.03 9.23
N ASP A 46 -12.45 21.83 8.32
CA ASP A 46 -13.73 21.51 7.67
C ASP A 46 -13.65 20.21 6.84
N GLU A 47 -12.51 19.97 6.18
CA GLU A 47 -12.25 18.73 5.44
C GLU A 47 -12.27 17.51 6.36
N GLU A 48 -11.65 17.62 7.53
CA GLU A 48 -11.59 16.53 8.49
C GLU A 48 -12.96 16.26 9.12
N ARG A 49 -13.74 17.31 9.42
CA ARG A 49 -15.15 17.16 9.81
C ARG A 49 -16.00 16.45 8.77
N GLN A 50 -15.82 16.78 7.49
CA GLN A 50 -16.51 16.09 6.40
C GLN A 50 -16.06 14.63 6.29
N PHE A 51 -14.76 14.37 6.39
CA PHE A 51 -14.21 13.03 6.34
C PHE A 51 -14.71 12.16 7.51
N ARG A 52 -14.80 12.73 8.71
CA ARG A 52 -15.35 12.07 9.90
C ARG A 52 -16.81 11.68 9.74
N LYS A 53 -17.63 12.50 9.06
CA LYS A 53 -19.00 12.13 8.70
C LYS A 53 -19.04 10.95 7.73
N VAL A 54 -18.17 10.94 6.72
CA VAL A 54 -18.06 9.82 5.78
C VAL A 54 -17.66 8.54 6.50
N PHE A 55 -16.68 8.61 7.40
CA PHE A 55 -16.27 7.48 8.23
C PHE A 55 -17.43 6.95 9.09
N GLN A 56 -18.14 7.82 9.81
CA GLN A 56 -19.28 7.41 10.64
C GLN A 56 -20.39 6.74 9.82
N GLN A 57 -20.69 7.25 8.62
CA GLN A 57 -21.67 6.63 7.74
C GLN A 57 -21.22 5.26 7.20
N LEU A 58 -19.92 5.07 7.06
CA LEU A 58 -19.33 3.83 6.54
C LEU A 58 -19.20 2.75 7.61
N ALA A 59 -18.73 3.13 8.80
CA ALA A 59 -18.49 2.25 9.93
C ALA A 59 -19.77 1.86 10.69
N GLY A 60 -20.81 2.70 10.64
CA GLY A 60 -22.05 2.41 11.36
C GLY A 60 -21.85 2.36 12.88
N ASP A 61 -22.48 1.39 13.54
CA ASP A 61 -22.59 1.34 15.00
C ASP A 61 -21.30 0.86 15.71
N ASP A 62 -20.47 0.05 15.04
CA ASP A 62 -19.23 -0.48 15.63
C ASP A 62 -18.07 0.53 15.57
N MET A 63 -18.24 1.62 14.80
CA MET A 63 -17.25 2.69 14.60
C MET A 63 -15.91 2.17 14.06
N GLU A 64 -15.92 1.08 13.31
CA GLU A 64 -14.77 0.53 12.59
C GLU A 64 -15.14 0.19 11.14
N VAL A 65 -14.16 0.24 10.23
CA VAL A 65 -14.37 -0.10 8.81
C VAL A 65 -13.87 -1.51 8.54
N SER A 66 -14.78 -2.41 8.23
CA SER A 66 -14.49 -3.78 7.79
C SER A 66 -13.98 -3.85 6.34
N PRO A 67 -13.36 -4.97 5.92
CA PRO A 67 -12.98 -5.18 4.53
C PRO A 67 -14.15 -5.06 3.53
N ASN A 68 -15.34 -5.47 3.92
CA ASN A 68 -16.54 -5.37 3.08
C ASN A 68 -17.00 -3.91 2.90
N GLU A 69 -16.99 -3.12 3.98
CA GLU A 69 -17.30 -1.69 3.92
C GLU A 69 -16.26 -0.94 3.08
N LEU A 70 -14.97 -1.23 3.28
CA LEU A 70 -13.89 -0.68 2.48
C LEU A 70 -14.08 -0.98 0.98
N MET A 71 -14.36 -2.23 0.62
CA MET A 71 -14.65 -2.64 -0.75
C MET A 71 -15.80 -1.84 -1.36
N ASN A 72 -16.91 -1.73 -0.61
CA ASN A 72 -18.11 -1.04 -1.08
C ASN A 72 -17.84 0.45 -1.33
N ILE A 73 -17.15 1.14 -0.42
CA ILE A 73 -16.88 2.57 -0.58
C ILE A 73 -15.89 2.85 -1.71
N LEU A 74 -14.83 2.03 -1.83
CA LEU A 74 -13.83 2.21 -2.88
C LEU A 74 -14.46 1.98 -4.26
N ASN A 75 -15.24 0.91 -4.44
CA ASN A 75 -15.93 0.62 -5.69
C ASN A 75 -16.99 1.69 -6.02
N LYS A 76 -17.73 2.17 -5.01
CA LYS A 76 -18.68 3.27 -5.19
C LYS A 76 -17.99 4.54 -5.70
N ILE A 77 -16.78 4.83 -5.24
CA ILE A 77 -16.05 6.03 -5.64
C ILE A 77 -15.42 5.88 -7.01
N ILE A 78 -14.79 4.74 -7.29
CA ILE A 78 -14.21 4.48 -8.60
C ILE A 78 -15.29 4.54 -9.69
N SER A 79 -16.51 4.07 -9.42
CA SER A 79 -17.62 4.16 -10.37
C SER A 79 -17.96 5.60 -10.83
N LYS A 80 -17.52 6.62 -10.08
CA LYS A 80 -17.67 8.05 -10.46
C LYS A 80 -16.59 8.51 -11.44
N TYR A 81 -15.45 7.83 -11.50
CA TYR A 81 -14.32 8.16 -12.36
C TYR A 81 -14.34 7.28 -13.61
N ARG A 82 -15.11 7.69 -14.62
CA ARG A 82 -15.27 6.94 -15.88
C ARG A 82 -13.99 6.88 -16.73
N ASP A 83 -13.04 7.74 -16.43
CA ASP A 83 -11.71 7.82 -17.03
C ASP A 83 -10.76 6.73 -16.53
N LEU A 84 -11.07 6.08 -15.40
CA LEU A 84 -10.24 5.00 -14.85
C LEU A 84 -10.73 3.63 -15.32
N LYS A 85 -9.84 2.82 -15.89
CA LYS A 85 -10.12 1.39 -16.10
C LYS A 85 -9.86 0.63 -14.81
N THR A 86 -10.79 -0.26 -14.49
CA THR A 86 -10.76 -1.06 -13.27
C THR A 86 -11.73 -2.21 -13.39
N ASN A 87 -11.43 -3.32 -12.71
CA ASN A 87 -12.37 -4.42 -12.50
C ASN A 87 -13.13 -4.29 -11.15
N GLY A 88 -12.85 -3.21 -10.41
CA GLY A 88 -13.28 -3.02 -9.04
C GLY A 88 -12.36 -3.73 -8.04
N PHE A 89 -12.24 -3.17 -6.86
CA PHE A 89 -11.54 -3.82 -5.75
C PHE A 89 -12.28 -5.08 -5.33
N SER A 90 -11.54 -6.19 -5.29
CA SER A 90 -12.02 -7.45 -4.75
C SER A 90 -12.04 -7.41 -3.21
N LEU A 91 -12.81 -8.32 -2.61
CA LEU A 91 -12.82 -8.50 -1.16
C LEU A 91 -11.45 -8.94 -0.63
N GLU A 92 -10.72 -9.75 -1.39
CA GLU A 92 -9.37 -10.20 -1.01
C GLU A 92 -8.40 -9.02 -0.97
N THR A 93 -8.42 -8.17 -1.99
CA THR A 93 -7.63 -6.94 -2.03
C THR A 93 -7.94 -6.05 -0.83
N CYS A 94 -9.22 -5.88 -0.49
CA CYS A 94 -9.63 -5.08 0.67
C CYS A 94 -9.25 -5.72 2.01
N ARG A 95 -9.29 -7.06 2.13
CA ARG A 95 -8.80 -7.77 3.32
C ARG A 95 -7.31 -7.55 3.52
N SER A 96 -6.52 -7.65 2.45
CA SER A 96 -5.10 -7.33 2.50
C SER A 96 -4.88 -5.87 2.91
N MET A 97 -5.59 -4.91 2.30
CA MET A 97 -5.47 -3.49 2.69
C MET A 97 -5.80 -3.24 4.16
N VAL A 98 -6.84 -3.89 4.69
CA VAL A 98 -7.19 -3.79 6.10
C VAL A 98 -6.10 -4.38 6.98
N ALA A 99 -5.70 -5.63 6.73
CA ALA A 99 -4.68 -6.30 7.53
C ALA A 99 -3.32 -5.56 7.53
N LEU A 100 -3.00 -4.89 6.42
CA LEU A 100 -1.81 -4.07 6.26
C LEU A 100 -1.85 -2.73 7.03
N MET A 101 -3.05 -2.21 7.33
CA MET A 101 -3.25 -0.92 8.02
C MET A 101 -3.70 -1.10 9.49
N ASP A 102 -4.16 -2.29 9.85
CA ASP A 102 -4.68 -2.66 11.17
C ASP A 102 -3.53 -2.85 12.17
N SER A 103 -3.10 -1.72 12.72
CA SER A 103 -1.95 -1.62 13.62
C SER A 103 -2.20 -2.26 14.98
N ASP A 104 -3.47 -2.39 15.37
CA ASP A 104 -3.88 -2.94 16.65
C ASP A 104 -4.53 -4.32 16.56
N THR A 105 -4.49 -4.94 15.38
CA THR A 105 -4.93 -6.33 15.13
C THR A 105 -6.42 -6.57 15.43
N SER A 106 -7.24 -5.53 15.30
CA SER A 106 -8.70 -5.60 15.46
C SER A 106 -9.41 -6.36 14.32
N GLY A 107 -8.74 -6.52 13.18
CA GLY A 107 -9.29 -7.02 11.93
C GLY A 107 -10.13 -5.99 11.15
N ARG A 108 -10.15 -4.73 11.61
CA ARG A 108 -10.94 -3.61 11.05
C ARG A 108 -10.12 -2.32 11.13
N LEU A 109 -10.59 -1.25 10.49
CA LEU A 109 -9.90 0.05 10.52
C LEU A 109 -10.62 1.05 11.40
N GLY A 110 -9.94 1.53 12.43
CA GLY A 110 -10.37 2.72 13.16
C GLY A 110 -10.26 3.99 12.33
N PHE A 111 -10.72 5.12 12.88
CA PHE A 111 -10.75 6.41 12.15
C PHE A 111 -9.38 6.83 11.61
N GLU A 112 -8.33 6.76 12.42
CA GLU A 112 -6.98 7.19 12.01
C GLU A 112 -6.37 6.25 10.96
N GLU A 113 -6.58 4.93 11.11
CA GLU A 113 -6.10 3.91 10.17
C GLU A 113 -6.79 4.09 8.80
N PHE A 114 -8.11 4.29 8.81
CA PHE A 114 -8.88 4.59 7.60
C PHE A 114 -8.48 5.93 6.97
N LYS A 115 -8.29 6.98 7.78
CA LYS A 115 -7.82 8.30 7.31
C LYS A 115 -6.48 8.20 6.61
N HIS A 116 -5.56 7.46 7.21
CA HIS A 116 -4.22 7.23 6.66
C HIS A 116 -4.28 6.51 5.31
N LEU A 117 -4.96 5.36 5.26
CA LEU A 117 -5.17 4.60 4.03
C LEU A 117 -5.80 5.48 2.94
N TRP A 118 -6.84 6.24 3.30
CA TRP A 118 -7.54 7.09 2.36
C TRP A 118 -6.67 8.19 1.74
N ASN A 119 -5.85 8.85 2.56
CA ASN A 119 -4.96 9.90 2.08
C ASN A 119 -3.90 9.35 1.12
N ASN A 120 -3.38 8.14 1.40
CA ASN A 120 -2.48 7.45 0.48
C ASN A 120 -3.17 7.11 -0.84
N ILE A 121 -4.39 6.56 -0.81
CA ILE A 121 -5.16 6.25 -2.02
C ILE A 121 -5.42 7.52 -2.85
N LYS A 122 -5.83 8.64 -2.23
CA LYS A 122 -6.02 9.92 -2.93
C LYS A 122 -4.73 10.42 -3.58
N ARG A 123 -3.60 10.37 -2.86
CA ARG A 123 -2.28 10.77 -3.37
C ARG A 123 -1.91 9.92 -4.59
N TRP A 124 -2.00 8.60 -4.48
CA TRP A 124 -1.66 7.69 -5.57
C TRP A 124 -2.63 7.79 -6.74
N GLN A 125 -3.91 8.08 -6.50
CA GLN A 125 -4.86 8.41 -7.56
C GLN A 125 -4.44 9.66 -8.34
N GLY A 126 -3.99 10.72 -7.65
CA GLY A 126 -3.48 11.92 -8.30
C GLY A 126 -2.28 11.62 -9.20
N ILE A 127 -1.36 10.77 -8.72
CA ILE A 127 -0.19 10.33 -9.49
C ILE A 127 -0.61 9.48 -10.69
N PHE A 128 -1.53 8.52 -10.51
CA PHE A 128 -2.06 7.70 -11.60
C PHE A 128 -2.58 8.59 -12.74
N LYS A 129 -3.44 9.57 -12.43
CA LYS A 129 -4.01 10.49 -13.42
C LYS A 129 -2.97 11.40 -14.08
N GLN A 130 -1.89 11.72 -13.36
CA GLN A 130 -0.81 12.55 -13.91
C GLN A 130 0.07 11.77 -14.89
N TYR A 131 0.25 10.46 -14.67
CA TYR A 131 1.17 9.63 -15.43
C TYR A 131 0.50 8.74 -16.49
N ASP A 132 -0.84 8.62 -16.48
CA ASP A 132 -1.65 8.11 -17.59
C ASP A 132 -1.68 9.16 -18.72
N ALA A 133 -0.56 9.28 -19.43
CA ALA A 133 -0.29 10.36 -20.39
C ALA A 133 -1.04 10.13 -21.71
N ASP A 134 -1.29 8.88 -22.06
CA ASP A 134 -2.09 8.50 -23.21
C ASP A 134 -3.60 8.49 -22.92
N HIS A 135 -4.00 8.75 -21.67
CA HIS A 135 -5.38 8.72 -21.20
C HIS A 135 -6.09 7.38 -21.50
N SER A 136 -5.32 6.30 -21.46
CA SER A 136 -5.81 4.94 -21.64
C SER A 136 -6.67 4.47 -20.46
N GLY A 137 -6.61 5.16 -19.32
CA GLY A 137 -7.22 4.76 -18.06
C GLY A 137 -6.44 3.65 -17.35
N THR A 138 -5.22 3.35 -17.82
CA THR A 138 -4.29 2.34 -17.31
C THR A 138 -2.90 2.95 -17.20
N ILE A 139 -2.00 2.33 -16.44
CA ILE A 139 -0.58 2.69 -16.44
C ILE A 139 0.19 1.62 -17.21
N GLY A 140 0.77 2.02 -18.34
CA GLY A 140 1.62 1.14 -19.16
C GLY A 140 3.02 0.95 -18.55
N ALA A 141 3.76 -0.05 -19.04
CA ALA A 141 5.12 -0.33 -18.56
C ALA A 141 6.07 0.87 -18.65
N ASP A 142 5.93 1.71 -19.69
CA ASP A 142 6.78 2.88 -19.90
C ASP A 142 6.45 4.04 -18.93
N GLU A 143 5.21 4.08 -18.42
CA GLU A 143 4.73 5.08 -17.45
C GLU A 143 4.96 4.61 -16.01
N LEU A 144 4.90 3.31 -15.78
CA LEU A 144 4.90 2.66 -14.46
C LEU A 144 6.13 3.04 -13.63
N LEU A 145 7.33 3.05 -14.22
CA LEU A 145 8.55 3.37 -13.49
C LEU A 145 8.55 4.82 -12.97
N ALA A 146 8.05 5.75 -13.79
CA ALA A 146 7.98 7.16 -13.43
C ALA A 146 6.88 7.41 -12.40
N ALA A 147 5.72 6.76 -12.54
CA ALA A 147 4.61 6.81 -11.58
C ALA A 147 5.02 6.27 -10.20
N PHE A 148 5.71 5.12 -10.15
CA PHE A 148 6.19 4.55 -8.88
C PHE A 148 7.27 5.42 -8.23
N ARG A 149 8.18 5.99 -9.01
CA ARG A 149 9.15 6.96 -8.48
C ARG A 149 8.46 8.19 -7.87
N ALA A 150 7.45 8.75 -8.55
CA ALA A 150 6.66 9.86 -8.03
C ALA A 150 5.86 9.47 -6.77
N ALA A 151 5.41 8.21 -6.69
CA ALA A 151 4.75 7.68 -5.50
C ALA A 151 5.70 7.51 -4.30
N GLY A 152 7.02 7.60 -4.51
CA GLY A 152 8.05 7.44 -3.47
C GLY A 152 8.74 6.08 -3.51
N PHE A 153 8.54 5.30 -4.58
CA PHE A 153 9.02 3.93 -4.71
C PHE A 153 9.92 3.74 -5.94
N PRO A 154 11.21 4.11 -5.88
CA PRO A 154 12.14 3.80 -6.96
C PRO A 154 12.33 2.28 -7.08
N LEU A 155 11.71 1.67 -8.08
CA LEU A 155 11.81 0.23 -8.33
C LEU A 155 13.15 -0.11 -8.99
N SER A 156 13.79 -1.20 -8.56
CA SER A 156 14.86 -1.83 -9.33
C SER A 156 14.29 -2.62 -10.51
N ASP A 157 15.10 -2.89 -11.53
CA ASP A 157 14.68 -3.65 -12.73
C ASP A 157 14.06 -5.01 -12.39
N GLN A 158 14.58 -5.69 -11.37
CA GLN A 158 14.05 -6.97 -10.92
C GLN A 158 12.68 -6.81 -10.28
N LEU A 159 12.52 -5.84 -9.38
CA LEU A 159 11.25 -5.61 -8.70
C LEU A 159 10.19 -5.12 -9.69
N PHE A 160 10.56 -4.26 -10.64
CA PHE A 160 9.72 -3.82 -11.75
C PHE A 160 9.17 -5.00 -12.56
N LYS A 161 10.02 -5.96 -12.94
CA LYS A 161 9.60 -7.17 -13.65
C LYS A 161 8.64 -8.03 -12.82
N MET A 162 8.87 -8.17 -11.52
CA MET A 162 8.00 -8.94 -10.62
C MET A 162 6.63 -8.26 -10.46
N ILE A 163 6.60 -6.94 -10.27
CA ILE A 163 5.36 -6.15 -10.15
C ILE A 163 4.55 -6.22 -11.44
N THR A 164 5.19 -5.95 -12.59
CA THR A 164 4.52 -6.00 -13.91
C THR A 164 3.91 -7.38 -14.15
N ARG A 165 4.63 -8.46 -13.81
CA ARG A 165 4.13 -9.82 -14.01
C ARG A 165 2.95 -10.19 -13.09
N LYS A 166 2.88 -9.61 -11.89
CA LYS A 166 1.86 -9.93 -10.89
C LYS A 166 0.61 -9.07 -11.01
N TYR A 167 0.76 -7.81 -11.40
CA TYR A 167 -0.28 -6.78 -11.31
C TYR A 167 -0.71 -6.20 -12.66
N SER A 168 0.01 -6.49 -13.75
CA SER A 168 -0.37 -6.03 -15.09
C SER A 168 -1.00 -7.14 -15.91
N ASP A 169 -1.76 -6.74 -16.92
CA ASP A 169 -2.33 -7.65 -17.93
C ASP A 169 -1.26 -8.18 -18.91
N GLU A 170 -1.70 -8.98 -19.89
CA GLU A 170 -0.82 -9.55 -20.93
C GLU A 170 -0.13 -8.48 -21.79
N SER A 171 -0.72 -7.29 -21.89
CA SER A 171 -0.18 -6.13 -22.60
C SER A 171 0.76 -5.29 -21.73
N ARG A 172 1.00 -5.70 -20.47
CA ARG A 172 1.77 -4.97 -19.45
C ARG A 172 1.15 -3.64 -19.05
N ASN A 173 -0.18 -3.55 -19.12
CA ASN A 173 -0.93 -2.42 -18.59
C ASN A 173 -1.48 -2.77 -17.20
N MET A 174 -1.38 -1.83 -16.27
CA MET A 174 -1.90 -1.96 -14.92
C MET A 174 -3.16 -1.12 -14.77
N ASP A 175 -4.28 -1.75 -14.43
CA ASP A 175 -5.52 -1.05 -14.12
C ASP A 175 -5.47 -0.39 -12.73
N PHE A 176 -6.46 0.45 -12.43
CA PHE A 176 -6.43 1.29 -11.24
C PHE A 176 -6.45 0.48 -9.93
N ASP A 177 -7.26 -0.58 -9.85
CA ASP A 177 -7.35 -1.41 -8.65
C ASP A 177 -6.07 -2.22 -8.40
N ASN A 178 -5.43 -2.77 -9.45
CA ASN A 178 -4.12 -3.41 -9.31
C ASN A 178 -3.02 -2.42 -8.94
N TYR A 179 -3.04 -1.20 -9.49
CA TYR A 179 -2.09 -0.15 -9.15
C TYR A 179 -2.15 0.23 -7.67
N ILE A 180 -3.35 0.52 -7.16
CA ILE A 180 -3.54 0.86 -5.75
C ILE A 180 -3.23 -0.34 -4.85
N GLY A 181 -3.67 -1.54 -5.21
CA GLY A 181 -3.36 -2.76 -4.45
C GLY A 181 -1.86 -3.04 -4.35
N CYS A 182 -1.11 -2.81 -5.44
CA CYS A 182 0.33 -2.92 -5.46
C CYS A 182 1.00 -1.89 -4.54
N LEU A 183 0.61 -0.61 -4.63
CA LEU A 183 1.20 0.45 -3.83
C LEU A 183 0.90 0.32 -2.34
N VAL A 184 -0.32 -0.07 -1.94
CA VAL A 184 -0.62 -0.36 -0.53
C VAL A 184 0.31 -1.45 -0.01
N ARG A 185 0.44 -2.56 -0.75
CA ARG A 185 1.32 -3.66 -0.34
C ARG A 185 2.78 -3.22 -0.24
N LEU A 186 3.28 -2.48 -1.22
CA LEU A 186 4.67 -2.01 -1.25
C LEU A 186 4.94 -1.04 -0.09
N ASP A 187 4.06 -0.08 0.14
CA ASP A 187 4.17 0.89 1.22
C ASP A 187 4.26 0.21 2.58
N THR A 188 3.36 -0.73 2.86
CA THR A 188 3.37 -1.45 4.14
C THR A 188 4.59 -2.34 4.31
N MET A 189 5.06 -3.03 3.25
CA MET A 189 6.30 -3.81 3.33
C MET A 189 7.51 -2.92 3.65
N CYS A 190 7.59 -1.74 3.03
CA CYS A 190 8.64 -0.77 3.33
C CYS A 190 8.52 -0.23 4.77
N GLN A 191 7.31 0.06 5.25
CA GLN A 191 7.09 0.51 6.63
C GLN A 191 7.49 -0.57 7.65
N ALA A 192 7.02 -1.80 7.46
CA ALA A 192 7.35 -2.93 8.33
C ALA A 192 8.87 -3.15 8.40
N PHE A 193 9.55 -3.08 7.26
CA PHE A 193 11.00 -3.17 7.21
C PHE A 193 11.66 -2.05 8.01
N LYS A 194 11.25 -0.79 7.83
CA LYS A 194 11.81 0.38 8.55
C LYS A 194 11.58 0.32 10.05
N ILE A 195 10.45 -0.22 10.51
CA ILE A 195 10.16 -0.40 11.93
C ILE A 195 11.14 -1.41 12.56
N LEU A 196 11.54 -2.42 11.80
CA LEU A 196 12.46 -3.47 12.24
C LEU A 196 13.93 -3.07 12.10
N ASP A 197 14.29 -2.31 11.05
CA ASP A 197 15.65 -1.83 10.78
C ASP A 197 15.93 -0.48 11.47
N LYS A 198 15.87 -0.47 12.81
CA LYS A 198 16.04 0.75 13.62
C LYS A 198 17.38 1.45 13.41
N ASP A 199 18.40 0.69 13.04
CA ASP A 199 19.76 1.17 12.85
C ASP A 199 20.05 1.57 11.38
N ASN A 200 19.04 1.50 10.49
CA ASN A 200 19.14 1.78 9.06
C ASN A 200 20.32 1.04 8.38
N THR A 201 20.47 -0.24 8.73
CA THR A 201 21.54 -1.08 8.20
C THR A 201 21.24 -1.62 6.80
N GLY A 202 19.98 -1.52 6.36
CA GLY A 202 19.50 -2.16 5.14
C GLY A 202 19.28 -3.67 5.31
N SER A 203 19.25 -4.18 6.54
CA SER A 203 19.07 -5.60 6.83
C SER A 203 18.31 -5.81 8.14
N ILE A 204 17.45 -6.82 8.19
CA ILE A 204 16.71 -7.19 9.40
C ILE A 204 17.03 -8.63 9.80
N LYS A 205 17.12 -8.90 11.10
CA LYS A 205 17.23 -10.25 11.64
C LYS A 205 15.91 -10.63 12.29
N VAL A 206 15.24 -11.62 11.73
CA VAL A 206 13.95 -12.13 12.22
C VAL A 206 14.03 -13.64 12.45
N ASN A 207 13.30 -14.13 13.44
CA ASN A 207 13.07 -15.56 13.63
C ASN A 207 11.86 -16.05 12.81
N ILE A 208 11.62 -17.37 12.77
CA ILE A 208 10.53 -17.96 11.97
C ILE A 208 9.14 -17.44 12.36
N LYS A 209 8.90 -17.17 13.65
CA LYS A 209 7.61 -16.66 14.12
C LYS A 209 7.38 -15.24 13.62
N GLU A 210 8.38 -14.38 13.77
CA GLU A 210 8.35 -13.00 13.26
C GLU A 210 8.18 -12.98 11.74
N TRP A 211 8.92 -13.84 11.02
CA TRP A 211 8.79 -13.96 9.56
C TRP A 211 7.38 -14.36 9.13
N LEU A 212 6.77 -15.35 9.80
CA LEU A 212 5.41 -15.77 9.49
C LEU A 212 4.39 -14.66 9.79
N GLN A 213 4.57 -13.94 10.91
CA GLN A 213 3.71 -12.78 11.23
C GLN A 213 3.82 -11.69 10.17
N LEU A 214 5.03 -11.43 9.67
CA LEU A 214 5.28 -10.39 8.65
C LEU A 214 4.75 -10.75 7.27
N THR A 215 4.67 -12.05 6.92
CA THR A 215 4.35 -12.47 5.54
C THR A 215 2.95 -13.04 5.36
N MET A 216 2.32 -13.56 6.43
CA MET A 216 0.99 -14.17 6.36
C MET A 216 -0.15 -13.18 6.64
N TYR A 217 0.11 -12.15 7.44
CA TYR A 217 -0.89 -11.14 7.79
C TYR A 217 -0.81 -9.89 6.90
N SER A 218 0.12 -9.90 5.93
CA SER A 218 0.39 -8.78 5.03
C SER A 218 -0.02 -9.05 3.58
#